data_AF-A0A6M8T241-F1
#
_entry.id   AF-A0A6M8T241-F1
#
_cell.length_a   1.000
_cell.length_b   1.000
_cell.length_c   1.000
_cell.angle_alpha   90.00
_cell.angle_beta   90.00
_cell.angle_gamma   90.00
#
_symmetry.space_group_name_H-M   'P 1'
#
loop_
_entity.id
_entity.type
_entity.pdbx_description
1 polymer ?
#
loop_
_entity_poly.entity_id
_entity_poly.type
_entity_poly.pdbx_seq_one_letter_code
_entity_poly.pdbx_strand_id
1 'polypeptide(L)' 'MLLCLAGELITELEDGRSFTLSAGHSYQVADQAETHRSSTRLGATLFIVD' A
#
# COMPACT_ATOMS: atom_id res chain seq x y z
N MET A 1 -9.03 -0.86 4.38
CA MET A 1 -7.66 -0.92 4.98
C MET A 1 -6.78 -1.97 4.28
N LEU A 2 -5.46 -1.73 4.15
CA LEU A 2 -4.50 -2.68 3.56
C LEU A 2 -3.33 -2.99 4.52
N LEU A 3 -3.04 -4.27 4.76
CA LEU A 3 -1.94 -4.76 5.60
C LEU A 3 -0.97 -5.63 4.77
N CYS A 4 0.33 -5.35 4.84
CA CYS A 4 1.35 -6.16 4.21
C CYS A 4 1.74 -7.32 5.15
N LEU A 5 1.46 -8.56 4.75
CA LEU A 5 1.83 -9.76 5.51
C LEU A 5 3.25 -10.22 5.20
N ALA A 6 3.70 -10.04 3.96
CA ALA A 6 5.05 -10.41 3.52
C ALA A 6 5.46 -9.62 2.27
N GLY A 7 6.77 -9.43 2.09
CA GLY A 7 7.34 -8.70 0.95
C GLY A 7 7.29 -7.19 1.12
N GLU A 8 7.35 -6.47 0.00
CA GLU A 8 7.37 -5.01 -0.04
C GLU A 8 6.40 -4.48 -1.11
N LEU A 9 5.67 -3.43 -0.74
CA LEU A 9 4.74 -2.73 -1.62
C LEU A 9 5.05 -1.24 -1.60
N ILE A 10 5.31 -0.66 -2.77
CA ILE A 10 5.50 0.78 -2.94
C ILE A 10 4.17 1.36 -3.37
N THR A 11 3.68 2.36 -2.66
CA THR A 11 2.43 3.06 -2.99
C THR A 11 2.75 4.50 -3.31
N GLU A 12 2.35 4.94 -4.50
CA GLU A 12 2.46 6.31 -4.99
C GLU A 12 1.08 6.97 -4.91
N LEU A 13 1.02 8.18 -4.35
CA LEU A 13 -0.16 9.03 -4.33
C LEU A 13 -0.15 9.99 -5.53
N GLU A 14 -1.33 10.51 -5.88
CA GLU A 14 -1.50 11.48 -6.96
C GLU A 14 -0.66 12.76 -6.78
N ASP A 15 -0.40 13.17 -5.54
CA ASP A 15 0.45 14.33 -5.21
C ASP A 15 1.96 14.07 -5.36
N GLY A 16 2.35 12.86 -5.78
CA GLY A 16 3.73 12.46 -6.00
C GLY A 16 4.45 11.91 -4.76
N ARG A 17 3.81 11.89 -3.58
CA ARG A 17 4.37 11.18 -2.42
C ARG A 17 4.40 9.68 -2.68
N SER A 18 5.43 9.02 -2.14
CA SER A 18 5.57 7.57 -2.20
C SER A 18 6.00 7.01 -0.85
N PHE A 19 5.46 5.85 -0.50
CA PHE A 19 5.80 5.15 0.74
C PHE A 19 5.88 3.63 0.53
N THR A 20 6.78 3.00 1.30
CA THR A 20 7.01 1.55 1.25
C THR A 20 6.33 0.87 2.43
N LEU A 21 5.44 -0.08 2.15
CA LEU A 21 4.90 -1.01 3.13
C LEU A 21 5.75 -2.28 3.15
N SER A 22 6.47 -2.49 4.26
CA SER A 22 7.12 -3.75 4.59
C SER A 22 6.17 -4.65 5.38
N ALA A 23 6.54 -5.91 5.57
CA ALA A 23 5.77 -6.86 6.37
C ALA A 23 5.44 -6.27 7.77
N GLY A 24 4.16 -6.33 8.15
CA GLY A 24 3.63 -5.75 9.39
C GLY A 24 3.15 -4.30 9.27
N HIS A 25 3.51 -3.58 8.20
CA HIS A 25 2.98 -2.23 7.95
C HIS A 25 1.60 -2.28 7.30
N SER A 26 0.78 -1.29 7.62
CA SER A 26 -0.53 -1.08 7.02
C SER A 26 -0.71 0.36 6.58
N TYR A 27 -1.65 0.58 5.66
CA TYR A 27 -2.16 1.91 5.39
C TYR A 27 -3.69 1.88 5.25
N GLN A 28 -4.33 2.98 5.58
CA GLN A 28 -5.77 3.13 5.50
C GLN A 28 -6.17 3.84 4.21
N VAL A 29 -7.20 3.30 3.57
CA VAL A 29 -7.94 3.96 2.49
C VAL A 29 -9.28 4.35 3.09
N ALA A 30 -9.75 5.55 2.77
CA ALA A 30 -11.04 6.07 3.21
C ALA A 30 -11.76 6.68 2.01
N ASP A 31 -13.04 7.00 2.20
CA ASP A 31 -13.78 7.80 1.22
C ASP A 31 -13.05 9.12 0.98
N GLN A 32 -12.89 9.49 -0.30
CA GLN A 32 -12.14 10.67 -0.74
C GLN A 32 -10.64 10.67 -0.39
N ALA A 33 -10.06 9.52 -0.06
CA ALA A 33 -8.60 9.39 0.01
C ALA A 33 -7.96 9.66 -1.36
N GLU A 34 -6.70 10.08 -1.35
CA GLU A 34 -5.94 10.35 -2.57
C GLU A 34 -5.89 9.12 -3.48
N THR A 35 -6.02 9.35 -4.79
CA THR A 35 -5.82 8.30 -5.79
C THR A 35 -4.42 7.72 -5.60
N HIS A 36 -4.33 6.40 -5.53
CA HIS A 36 -3.08 5.71 -5.27
C HIS A 36 -2.85 4.59 -6.26
N ARG A 37 -1.57 4.32 -6.52
CA ARG A 37 -1.11 3.18 -7.31
C ARG A 37 -0.05 2.43 -6.53
N SER A 38 -0.23 1.14 -6.36
CA SER A 38 0.76 0.29 -5.68
C SER A 38 1.49 -0.62 -6.65
N SER A 39 2.77 -0.87 -6.41
CA SER A 39 3.61 -1.77 -7.21
C SER A 39 4.62 -2.51 -6.34
N THR A 40 5.14 -3.63 -6.85
CA THR A 40 6.17 -4.42 -6.17
C THR A 40 7.15 -4.98 -7.20
N ARG A 41 8.42 -5.10 -6.80
CA ARG A 41 9.48 -5.67 -7.64
C ARG A 41 9.58 -7.18 -7.52
N LEU A 42 9.43 -7.71 -6.31
CA LEU A 42 9.66 -9.12 -5.98
C LEU A 42 8.38 -9.85 -5.56
N GLY A 43 7.29 -9.12 -5.30
CA GLY A 43 6.04 -9.64 -4.79
C GLY A 43 5.73 -9.16 -3.37
N ALA A 44 4.45 -9.17 -3.03
CA ALA A 44 3.96 -8.92 -1.68
C ALA A 44 2.71 -9.78 -1.42
N THR A 45 2.50 -10.20 -0.18
CA THR A 45 1.25 -10.82 0.27
C THR A 45 0.47 -9.80 1.07
N LEU A 46 -0.74 -9.47 0.61
CA LEU A 46 -1.55 -8.40 1.19
C LEU A 46 -2.82 -8.99 1.80
N PHE A 47 -3.20 -8.47 2.96
CA PHE A 47 -4.52 -8.65 3.52
C PHE A 47 -5.29 -7.34 3.33
N ILE A 48 -6.39 -7.41 2.58
CA ILE A 48 -7.20 -6.24 2.21
C ILE A 48 -8.58 -6.43 2.83
N VAL A 49 -9.03 -5.40 3.53
CA VAL A 49 -10.38 -5.27 4.07
C VAL A 49 -10.97 -4.02 3.47
N ASP A 50 -12.22 -4.08 3.03
CA ASP A 50 -12.99 -2.90 2.67
C ASP A 50 -13.24 -2.05 3.92
#